data_AF-A0A0C2A0P5-F1
#
_entry.id   AF-A0A0C2A0P5-F1
#
_cell.length_a   1.000
_cell.length_b   1.000
_cell.length_c   1.000
_cell.angle_alpha   90.00
_cell.angle_beta   90.00
_cell.angle_gamma   90.00
#
_symmetry.space_group_name_H-M   'P 1'
#
loop_
_entity.id
_entity.type
_entity.pdbx_description
1 polymer ?
#
loop_
_entity_poly.entity_id
_entity_poly.type
_entity_poly.pdbx_seq_one_letter_code
_entity_poly.pdbx_strand_id
1 'polypeptide(L)'
;MATLAVTLGGCWCDVPDEIRDTPISGTVSGDELEMVRSENPDAPTRCVAACRVALANGGVDPDDDDNNGEYDEFVNCTVQGMEGGPADPWDPAHTEITVSCDGRTVRPGFCTGRRPLGHHELAMRSRSHAQWLRVHAHLERASITAFEQLAVWLANHGAPDELRARCVAAAADEVVHAQLLEGLLRAEGLEPASALVDAGAPEDLLSVAMHNAVEGCVSEAFAATIAAYQSEHADSPELRGVFAQIAQDELRHGQLAWDLHAWFMAQLDEVSQARVRAAQRQAMLALADVAATNAAASPAGVGWPSPELATIMAQSFARGVNAQLDGALRMAG
;
A
#
# COMPACT_ATOMS: atom_id res chain seq x y z
N MET A 1 28.67 -19.14 -16.21
CA MET A 1 27.56 -19.79 -15.50
C MET A 1 27.54 -19.23 -14.09
N ALA A 2 26.74 -18.19 -13.88
CA ALA A 2 26.57 -17.54 -12.58
C ALA A 2 25.07 -17.44 -12.34
N THR A 3 24.63 -18.05 -11.25
CA THR A 3 23.25 -18.17 -10.79
C THR A 3 22.78 -16.80 -10.29
N LEU A 4 21.74 -16.23 -10.91
CA LEU A 4 21.07 -15.04 -10.40
C LEU A 4 20.22 -15.43 -9.18
N ALA A 5 20.59 -14.93 -8.00
CA ALA A 5 19.68 -14.81 -6.87
C ALA A 5 18.83 -13.55 -7.10
N VAL A 6 17.51 -13.72 -7.12
CA VAL A 6 16.55 -12.62 -7.12
C VAL A 6 16.44 -12.14 -5.67
N THR A 7 17.21 -11.12 -5.31
CA THR A 7 16.92 -10.32 -4.13
C THR A 7 15.79 -9.37 -4.49
N LEU A 8 14.64 -9.51 -3.83
CA LEU A 8 13.60 -8.49 -3.79
C LEU A 8 14.21 -7.25 -3.16
N GLY A 9 14.60 -6.29 -4.00
CA GLY A 9 15.25 -5.07 -3.58
C GLY A 9 14.27 -4.16 -2.86
N GLY A 10 14.33 -4.15 -1.53
CA GLY A 10 13.97 -2.96 -0.76
C GLY A 10 14.89 -1.81 -1.18
N CYS A 11 14.32 -0.63 -1.44
CA CYS A 11 15.06 0.58 -1.77
C CYS A 11 15.08 1.53 -0.58
N TRP A 12 16.22 2.21 -0.42
CA TRP A 12 16.68 2.94 0.75
C TRP A 12 16.60 4.46 0.54
N CYS A 13 16.15 5.24 1.55
CA CYS A 13 16.86 6.43 2.06
C CYS A 13 16.28 6.98 3.39
N ASP A 14 17.18 7.38 4.31
CA ASP A 14 16.98 8.01 5.64
C ASP A 14 16.42 9.46 5.60
N VAL A 15 15.38 9.78 6.40
CA VAL A 15 15.28 10.91 7.38
C VAL A 15 14.03 10.74 8.30
N PRO A 16 14.08 11.19 9.58
CA PRO A 16 13.75 10.32 10.71
C PRO A 16 12.32 9.76 10.65
N ASP A 17 12.30 8.47 10.36
CA ASP A 17 11.21 7.54 10.52
C ASP A 17 10.58 7.59 11.92
N GLU A 18 9.26 7.47 12.00
CA GLU A 18 8.68 6.60 13.04
C GLU A 18 8.22 5.31 12.34
N ILE A 19 9.11 4.71 11.55
CA ILE A 19 9.19 3.25 11.40
C ILE A 19 9.40 2.75 12.82
N ARG A 20 8.34 2.20 13.41
CA ARG A 20 8.47 1.48 14.66
C ARG A 20 8.90 0.07 14.32
N ASP A 21 10.21 -0.10 14.27
CA ASP A 21 10.85 -1.41 14.32
C ASP A 21 10.73 -1.88 15.79
N THR A 22 9.81 -2.80 16.07
CA THR A 22 9.64 -3.35 17.42
C THR A 22 10.57 -4.54 17.58
N PRO A 23 11.53 -4.52 18.53
CA PRO A 23 12.44 -5.63 18.72
C PRO A 23 11.68 -6.86 19.23
N ILE A 24 11.93 -7.98 18.57
CA ILE A 24 11.39 -9.29 18.89
C ILE A 24 12.58 -10.20 19.14
N SER A 25 12.56 -10.86 20.29
CA SER A 25 13.55 -11.88 20.63
C SER A 25 12.83 -13.07 21.23
N GLY A 26 13.22 -14.27 20.81
CA GLY A 26 12.64 -15.47 21.36
C GLY A 26 13.38 -16.73 20.91
N THR A 27 12.99 -17.83 21.53
CA THR A 27 13.61 -19.13 21.32
C THR A 27 12.68 -20.02 20.51
N VAL A 28 13.22 -20.71 19.51
CA VAL A 28 12.51 -21.71 18.71
C VAL A 28 13.19 -23.05 18.90
N SER A 29 12.42 -24.08 19.25
CA SER A 29 12.93 -25.42 19.57
C SER A 29 11.96 -26.52 19.15
N GLY A 30 12.41 -27.77 19.19
CA GLY A 30 11.57 -28.94 18.93
C GLY A 30 10.93 -28.94 17.53
N ASP A 31 9.67 -29.37 17.45
CA ASP A 31 8.94 -29.58 16.19
C ASP A 31 8.81 -28.29 15.36
N GLU A 32 8.72 -27.13 16.01
CA GLU A 32 8.62 -25.84 15.31
C GLU A 32 9.92 -25.47 14.58
N LEU A 33 11.08 -25.81 15.18
CA LEU A 33 12.38 -25.60 14.55
C LEU A 33 12.57 -26.53 13.34
N GLU A 34 12.09 -27.78 13.44
CA GLU A 34 12.10 -28.73 12.31
C GLU A 34 11.19 -28.26 11.17
N MET A 35 10.01 -27.74 11.50
CA MET A 35 9.09 -27.14 10.54
C MET A 35 9.74 -25.95 9.81
N VAL A 36 10.34 -25.00 10.54
CA VAL A 36 11.03 -23.84 9.94
C VAL A 36 12.12 -24.29 8.96
N ARG A 37 12.94 -25.29 9.33
CA ARG A 37 14.02 -25.80 8.48
C ARG A 37 13.51 -26.46 7.20
N SER A 38 12.44 -27.25 7.30
CA SER A 38 11.93 -28.07 6.20
C SER A 38 11.09 -27.28 5.20
N GLU A 39 10.34 -26.29 5.67
CA GLU A 39 9.41 -25.51 4.84
C GLU A 39 10.05 -24.28 4.19
N ASN A 40 11.22 -23.84 4.67
CA ASN A 40 11.89 -22.63 4.18
C ASN A 40 13.24 -22.99 3.52
N PRO A 41 13.44 -22.64 2.23
CA PRO A 41 14.53 -23.17 1.42
C PRO A 41 15.90 -22.55 1.73
N ASP A 42 15.95 -21.34 2.27
CA ASP A 42 17.19 -20.58 2.50
C ASP A 42 17.24 -19.95 3.90
N ALA A 43 18.45 -19.54 4.32
CA ALA A 43 18.67 -19.01 5.67
C ALA A 43 17.89 -17.71 5.96
N PRO A 44 17.77 -16.74 5.04
CA PRO A 44 16.92 -15.56 5.24
C PRO A 44 15.44 -15.91 5.48
N THR A 45 14.85 -16.76 4.64
CA THR A 45 13.44 -17.18 4.78
C THR A 45 13.20 -17.97 6.06
N ARG A 46 14.16 -18.84 6.45
CA ARG A 46 14.13 -19.55 7.74
C ARG A 46 14.17 -18.59 8.93
N CYS A 47 14.99 -17.54 8.87
CA CYS A 47 15.11 -16.56 9.93
C CYS A 47 13.78 -15.83 10.16
N VAL A 48 13.17 -15.33 9.07
CA VAL A 48 11.86 -14.65 9.13
C VAL A 48 10.77 -15.60 9.66
N ALA A 49 10.75 -16.86 9.22
CA ALA A 49 9.81 -17.85 9.70
C ALA A 49 9.99 -18.16 11.20
N ALA A 50 11.24 -18.32 11.68
CA ALA A 50 11.53 -18.51 13.09
C ALA A 50 11.13 -17.29 13.95
N CYS A 51 11.26 -16.07 13.43
CA CYS A 51 10.78 -14.87 14.10
C CYS A 51 9.26 -14.84 14.29
N ARG A 52 8.49 -15.31 13.29
CA ARG A 52 7.03 -15.48 13.45
C ARG A 52 6.67 -16.48 14.53
N VAL A 53 7.39 -17.60 14.60
CA VAL A 53 7.22 -18.61 15.65
C VAL A 53 7.56 -18.03 17.02
N ALA A 54 8.70 -17.36 17.14
CA ALA A 54 9.13 -16.72 18.38
C ALA A 54 8.10 -15.70 18.90
N LEU A 55 7.52 -14.90 18.00
CA LEU A 55 6.44 -13.95 18.33
C LEU A 55 5.17 -14.68 18.79
N ALA A 56 4.74 -15.74 18.09
CA ALA A 56 3.58 -16.54 18.48
C ALA A 56 3.76 -17.22 19.85
N ASN A 57 5.00 -17.53 20.21
CA ASN A 57 5.38 -18.07 21.52
C ASN A 57 5.54 -17.01 22.62
N GLY A 58 5.19 -15.75 22.35
CA GLY A 58 5.21 -14.65 23.32
C GLY A 58 6.53 -13.87 23.37
N GLY A 59 7.36 -13.94 22.32
CA GLY A 59 8.52 -13.06 22.16
C GLY A 59 8.07 -11.62 21.90
N VAL A 60 7.90 -10.83 22.97
CA VAL A 60 7.58 -9.40 22.91
C VAL A 60 8.52 -8.64 23.85
N ASP A 61 8.83 -7.39 23.51
CA ASP A 61 9.40 -6.43 24.44
C ASP A 61 8.47 -6.27 25.67
N PRO A 62 8.96 -6.46 26.91
CA PRO A 62 8.17 -6.27 28.13
C PRO A 62 7.60 -4.84 28.31
N ASP A 63 8.01 -3.86 27.50
CA ASP A 63 7.51 -2.47 27.54
C ASP A 63 6.47 -2.10 26.44
N ASP A 64 6.04 -3.02 25.57
CA ASP A 64 5.07 -2.74 24.48
C ASP A 64 3.62 -3.15 24.85
N ASP A 65 2.83 -2.18 25.34
CA ASP A 65 1.44 -2.38 25.82
C ASP A 65 0.37 -2.30 24.70
N ASP A 66 0.77 -2.14 23.43
CA ASP A 66 -0.11 -1.51 22.41
C ASP A 66 -0.20 -2.24 21.06
N ASN A 67 0.35 -3.45 20.91
CA ASN A 67 0.25 -4.18 19.63
C ASN A 67 0.07 -5.69 19.82
N ASN A 68 -1.01 -6.22 19.24
CA ASN A 68 -1.45 -7.62 19.36
C ASN A 68 -0.61 -8.61 18.54
N GLY A 69 0.67 -8.30 18.27
CA GLY A 69 1.62 -9.18 17.57
C GLY A 69 1.45 -9.30 16.04
N GLU A 70 0.86 -8.31 15.36
CA GLU A 70 0.69 -8.33 13.90
C GLU A 70 1.67 -7.33 13.22
N TYR A 71 2.64 -7.86 12.48
CA TYR A 71 3.68 -7.11 11.75
C TYR A 71 3.65 -7.46 10.26
N ASP A 72 3.82 -6.46 9.39
CA ASP A 72 3.78 -6.60 7.93
C ASP A 72 5.04 -7.27 7.38
N GLU A 73 6.20 -6.99 8.00
CA GLU A 73 7.49 -7.57 7.65
C GLU A 73 8.35 -7.78 8.91
N PHE A 74 9.32 -8.71 8.83
CA PHE A 74 10.39 -8.84 9.83
C PHE A 74 11.72 -8.46 9.18
N VAL A 75 12.40 -7.49 9.76
CA VAL A 75 13.69 -6.97 9.27
C VAL A 75 14.79 -7.19 10.31
N ASN A 76 16.04 -6.96 9.91
CA ASN A 76 17.23 -7.12 10.77
C ASN A 76 17.34 -8.49 11.47
N CYS A 77 16.83 -9.55 10.82
CA CYS A 77 16.75 -10.87 11.43
C CYS A 77 18.14 -11.50 11.61
N THR A 78 18.43 -11.91 12.84
CA THR A 78 19.62 -12.62 13.25
C THR A 78 19.24 -13.89 14.00
N VAL A 79 20.08 -14.93 13.86
CA VAL A 79 19.86 -16.22 14.51
C VAL A 79 21.15 -16.70 15.15
N GLN A 80 21.04 -17.28 16.33
CA GLN A 80 22.13 -17.89 17.08
C GLN A 80 21.75 -19.31 17.45
N GLY A 81 22.62 -20.26 17.12
CA GLY A 81 22.52 -21.62 17.63
C GLY A 81 23.05 -21.73 19.06
N MET A 82 22.98 -22.92 19.64
CA MET A 82 23.46 -23.21 20.98
C MET A 82 24.98 -22.96 21.10
N GLU A 83 25.40 -22.48 22.27
CA GLU A 83 26.81 -22.22 22.56
C GLU A 83 27.65 -23.50 22.43
N GLY A 84 28.76 -23.42 21.70
CA GLY A 84 29.63 -24.57 21.42
C GLY A 84 29.14 -25.50 20.31
N GLY A 85 28.02 -25.18 19.66
CA GLY A 85 27.52 -25.91 18.48
C GLY A 85 28.17 -25.50 17.15
N PRO A 86 27.73 -26.08 16.02
CA PRO A 86 28.23 -25.75 14.70
C PRO A 86 28.06 -24.28 14.32
N ALA A 87 28.93 -23.79 13.44
CA ALA A 87 28.92 -22.39 12.99
C ALA A 87 27.68 -22.02 12.17
N ASP A 88 27.06 -23.00 11.48
CA ASP A 88 25.76 -22.80 10.82
C ASP A 88 24.65 -22.90 11.88
N PRO A 89 23.91 -21.81 12.16
CA PRO A 89 22.83 -21.82 13.14
C PRO A 89 21.66 -22.73 12.74
N TRP A 90 21.53 -23.08 11.46
CA TRP A 90 20.48 -23.98 10.97
C TRP A 90 20.90 -25.45 10.97
N ASP A 91 22.13 -25.76 11.39
CA ASP A 91 22.63 -27.14 11.50
C ASP A 91 21.70 -27.98 12.41
N PRO A 92 21.30 -29.19 11.99
CA PRO A 92 20.44 -30.08 12.79
C PRO A 92 20.95 -30.38 14.21
N ALA A 93 22.25 -30.22 14.47
CA ALA A 93 22.83 -30.36 15.81
C ALA A 93 22.32 -29.28 16.80
N HIS A 94 21.82 -28.14 16.30
CA HIS A 94 21.11 -27.16 17.11
C HIS A 94 19.68 -27.65 17.36
N THR A 95 19.39 -28.08 18.59
CA THR A 95 18.02 -28.46 19.01
C THR A 95 17.19 -27.26 19.45
N GLU A 96 17.84 -26.12 19.61
CA GLU A 96 17.29 -24.85 20.02
C GLU A 96 18.07 -23.73 19.33
N ILE A 97 17.36 -22.69 18.90
CA ILE A 97 17.95 -21.46 18.37
C ILE A 97 17.31 -20.24 19.02
N THR A 98 18.09 -19.17 19.16
CA THR A 98 17.59 -17.85 19.54
C THR A 98 17.53 -16.98 18.29
N VAL A 99 16.39 -16.34 18.07
CA VAL A 99 16.21 -15.37 16.99
C VAL A 99 15.99 -13.98 17.57
N SER A 100 16.53 -12.98 16.88
CA SER A 100 16.28 -11.57 17.14
C SER A 100 16.03 -10.85 15.83
N CYS A 101 14.94 -10.11 15.76
CA CYS A 101 14.48 -9.38 14.58
C CYS A 101 13.66 -8.18 15.00
N ASP A 102 13.47 -7.25 14.08
CA ASP A 102 12.55 -6.15 14.28
C ASP A 102 11.26 -6.41 13.50
N GLY A 103 10.14 -6.44 14.22
CA GLY A 103 8.81 -6.45 13.63
C GLY A 103 8.50 -5.07 13.09
N ARG A 104 8.39 -4.96 11.76
CA ARG A 104 8.07 -3.71 11.08
C ARG A 104 6.59 -3.68 10.73
N THR A 105 5.92 -2.59 11.11
CA THR A 105 4.58 -2.28 10.60
C THR A 105 4.70 -1.19 9.53
N VAL A 106 4.42 -1.54 8.28
CA VAL A 106 4.27 -0.60 7.17
C VAL A 106 2.77 -0.45 6.97
N ARG A 107 2.14 0.45 7.73
CA ARG A 107 0.70 0.67 7.60
C ARG A 107 0.42 1.56 6.40
N PRO A 108 -0.37 1.10 5.43
CA PRO A 108 -0.79 1.96 4.36
C PRO A 108 -1.68 3.08 4.89
N GLY A 109 -1.27 4.32 4.68
CA GLY A 109 -2.19 5.43 4.75
C GLY A 109 -3.20 5.30 3.61
N PHE A 110 -4.48 5.46 3.88
CA PHE A 110 -5.45 5.57 2.79
C PHE A 110 -5.11 6.78 1.92
N CYS A 111 -4.88 6.53 0.63
CA CYS A 111 -4.78 7.58 -0.35
C CYS A 111 -6.16 7.88 -0.93
N THR A 112 -6.49 9.17 -1.03
CA THR A 112 -7.66 9.62 -1.80
C THR A 112 -7.40 9.74 -3.29
N GLY A 113 -6.13 9.68 -3.74
CA GLY A 113 -5.71 9.78 -5.15
C GLY A 113 -4.63 8.76 -5.58
N ARG A 114 -4.01 8.99 -6.74
CA ARG A 114 -3.04 8.07 -7.38
C ARG A 114 -1.65 8.13 -6.75
N ARG A 115 -1.08 6.99 -6.33
CA ARG A 115 0.34 6.96 -5.90
C ARG A 115 1.31 7.03 -7.11
N PRO A 116 2.45 7.74 -7.02
CA PRO A 116 3.53 7.61 -7.99
C PRO A 116 4.06 6.19 -8.07
N LEU A 117 4.61 5.82 -9.23
CA LEU A 117 5.31 4.55 -9.37
C LEU A 117 6.53 4.52 -8.43
N GLY A 118 6.61 3.48 -7.58
CA GLY A 118 7.68 3.36 -6.57
C GLY A 118 7.41 4.15 -5.28
N HIS A 119 6.20 4.65 -5.07
CA HIS A 119 5.84 5.36 -3.85
C HIS A 119 5.91 4.45 -2.61
N HIS A 120 6.64 4.91 -1.60
CA HIS A 120 6.63 4.35 -0.26
C HIS A 120 5.76 5.22 0.64
N GLU A 121 4.84 4.58 1.35
CA GLU A 121 3.96 5.29 2.27
C GLU A 121 4.71 5.68 3.54
N LEU A 122 4.51 6.93 3.96
CA LEU A 122 4.84 7.32 5.31
C LEU A 122 3.83 6.63 6.24
N ALA A 123 4.32 5.84 7.21
CA ALA A 123 3.50 5.28 8.28
C ALA A 123 3.04 6.41 9.22
N MET A 124 2.08 7.22 8.77
CA MET A 124 1.57 8.33 9.57
C MET A 124 0.34 7.89 10.35
N ARG A 125 0.52 7.61 11.64
CA ARG A 125 -0.60 7.63 12.59
C ARG A 125 -1.07 9.08 12.73
N SER A 126 -2.17 9.42 12.08
CA SER A 126 -2.79 10.72 12.35
C SER A 126 -3.46 10.68 13.72
N ARG A 127 -2.94 11.47 14.67
CA ARG A 127 -3.53 11.60 16.02
C ARG A 127 -4.40 12.85 16.13
N SER A 128 -4.48 13.68 15.09
CA SER A 128 -5.27 14.91 15.06
C SER A 128 -5.83 15.21 13.67
N HIS A 129 -6.89 16.02 13.64
CA HIS A 129 -7.48 16.49 12.38
C HIS A 129 -6.44 17.20 11.47
N ALA A 130 -5.63 18.09 12.04
CA ALA A 130 -4.55 18.76 11.31
C ALA A 130 -3.49 17.78 10.75
N GLN A 131 -3.09 16.75 11.52
CA GLN A 131 -2.15 15.75 11.01
C GLN A 131 -2.75 14.94 9.85
N TRP A 132 -4.05 14.67 9.91
CA TRP A 132 -4.77 13.95 8.88
C TRP A 132 -4.84 14.78 7.59
N LEU A 133 -5.20 16.06 7.69
CA LEU A 133 -5.18 16.99 6.56
C LEU A 133 -3.78 17.10 5.94
N ARG A 134 -2.72 17.07 6.76
CA ARG A 134 -1.34 17.09 6.27
C ARG A 134 -0.98 15.85 5.45
N VAL A 135 -1.44 14.67 5.88
CA VAL A 135 -1.27 13.42 5.13
C VAL A 135 -2.01 13.51 3.80
N HIS A 136 -3.31 13.82 3.82
CA HIS A 136 -4.10 13.87 2.59
C HIS A 136 -3.59 14.92 1.60
N ALA A 137 -3.24 16.12 2.07
CA ALA A 137 -2.63 17.13 1.22
C ALA A 137 -1.31 16.67 0.58
N HIS A 138 -0.47 15.94 1.32
CA HIS A 138 0.75 15.36 0.78
C HIS A 138 0.45 14.29 -0.28
N LEU A 139 -0.58 13.47 -0.05
CA LEU A 139 -0.97 12.43 -0.99
C LEU A 139 -1.51 13.01 -2.30
N GLU A 140 -2.34 14.06 -2.27
CA GLU A 140 -2.77 14.72 -3.53
C GLU A 140 -1.58 15.35 -4.27
N ARG A 141 -0.57 15.86 -3.54
CA ARG A 141 0.68 16.31 -4.18
C ARG A 141 1.44 15.18 -4.86
N ALA A 142 1.43 13.99 -4.26
CA ALA A 142 2.02 12.81 -4.87
C ALA A 142 1.26 12.41 -6.14
N SER A 143 -0.08 12.50 -6.14
CA SER A 143 -0.92 12.21 -7.31
C SER A 143 -0.60 13.06 -8.54
N ILE A 144 -0.27 14.35 -8.35
CA ILE A 144 0.21 15.22 -9.44
C ILE A 144 1.38 14.55 -10.18
N THR A 145 2.38 14.11 -9.42
CA THR A 145 3.57 13.47 -9.96
C THR A 145 3.23 12.15 -10.65
N ALA A 146 2.33 11.36 -10.06
CA ALA A 146 1.91 10.08 -10.61
C ALA A 146 1.30 10.22 -12.00
N PHE A 147 0.40 11.21 -12.17
CA PHE A 147 -0.24 11.49 -13.45
C PHE A 147 0.72 12.12 -14.45
N GLU A 148 1.61 13.02 -14.04
CA GLU A 148 2.64 13.60 -14.91
C GLU A 148 3.60 12.53 -15.45
N GLN A 149 4.11 11.65 -14.58
CA GLN A 149 4.97 10.53 -14.96
C GLN A 149 4.25 9.58 -15.91
N LEU A 150 2.98 9.25 -15.63
CA LEU A 150 2.19 8.41 -16.51
C LEU A 150 1.97 9.06 -17.88
N ALA A 151 1.67 10.36 -17.93
CA ALA A 151 1.48 11.08 -19.19
C ALA A 151 2.75 11.04 -20.06
N VAL A 152 3.94 11.22 -19.46
CA VAL A 152 5.24 11.09 -20.13
C VAL A 152 5.46 9.66 -20.60
N TRP A 153 5.21 8.68 -19.74
CA TRP A 153 5.37 7.26 -20.07
C TRP A 153 4.48 6.87 -21.26
N LEU A 154 3.21 7.26 -21.24
CA LEU A 154 2.24 7.00 -22.31
C LEU A 154 2.68 7.62 -23.65
N ALA A 155 3.23 8.84 -23.61
CA ALA A 155 3.76 9.50 -24.79
C ALA A 155 4.92 8.71 -25.42
N ASN A 156 5.84 8.23 -24.59
CA ASN A 156 7.01 7.46 -25.04
C ASN A 156 6.64 6.08 -25.62
N HIS A 157 5.46 5.54 -25.27
CA HIS A 157 4.98 4.23 -25.68
C HIS A 157 3.87 4.28 -26.74
N GLY A 158 3.63 5.44 -27.35
CA GLY A 158 2.68 5.57 -28.46
C GLY A 158 1.22 5.35 -28.07
N ALA A 159 0.85 5.65 -26.81
CA ALA A 159 -0.54 5.62 -26.38
C ALA A 159 -1.39 6.68 -27.10
N PRO A 160 -2.71 6.47 -27.23
CA PRO A 160 -3.63 7.49 -27.74
C PRO A 160 -3.49 8.84 -27.04
N ASP A 161 -3.48 9.92 -27.83
CA ASP A 161 -3.35 11.29 -27.32
C ASP A 161 -4.42 11.64 -26.27
N GLU A 162 -5.61 11.06 -26.39
CA GLU A 162 -6.71 11.24 -25.43
C GLU A 162 -6.37 10.74 -24.03
N LEU A 163 -5.74 9.57 -23.90
CA LEU A 163 -5.35 9.02 -22.59
C LEU A 163 -4.30 9.92 -21.92
N ARG A 164 -3.32 10.39 -22.71
CA ARG A 164 -2.30 11.35 -22.23
C ARG A 164 -2.94 12.66 -21.77
N ALA A 165 -3.85 13.21 -22.57
CA ALA A 165 -4.53 14.46 -22.24
C ALA A 165 -5.34 14.35 -20.94
N ARG A 166 -5.98 13.20 -20.71
CA ARG A 166 -6.71 12.92 -19.47
C ARG A 166 -5.80 12.76 -18.26
N CYS A 167 -4.61 12.18 -18.39
CA CYS A 167 -3.61 12.19 -17.30
C CYS A 167 -3.18 13.62 -16.95
N VAL A 168 -2.92 14.47 -17.94
CA VAL A 168 -2.57 15.88 -17.69
C VAL A 168 -3.73 16.64 -17.03
N ALA A 169 -4.97 16.37 -17.44
CA ALA A 169 -6.14 16.94 -16.78
C ALA A 169 -6.29 16.47 -15.33
N ALA A 170 -6.06 15.18 -15.06
CA ALA A 170 -6.08 14.62 -13.71
C ALA A 170 -5.01 15.29 -12.82
N ALA A 171 -3.77 15.43 -13.31
CA ALA A 171 -2.72 16.15 -12.58
C ALA A 171 -3.12 17.60 -12.23
N ALA A 172 -3.87 18.28 -13.10
CA ALA A 172 -4.39 19.62 -12.83
C ALA A 172 -5.50 19.63 -11.78
N ASP A 173 -6.38 18.62 -11.76
CA ASP A 173 -7.38 18.43 -10.70
C ASP A 173 -6.69 18.22 -9.35
N GLU A 174 -5.63 17.40 -9.30
CA GLU A 174 -4.86 17.09 -8.09
C GLU A 174 -4.14 18.30 -7.49
N VAL A 175 -3.69 19.23 -8.34
CA VAL A 175 -3.18 20.54 -7.87
C VAL A 175 -4.24 21.29 -7.08
N VAL A 176 -5.50 21.25 -7.53
CA VAL A 176 -6.61 21.91 -6.86
C VAL A 176 -6.94 21.20 -5.55
N HIS A 177 -7.00 19.86 -5.54
CA HIS A 177 -7.28 19.08 -4.33
C HIS A 177 -6.23 19.31 -3.25
N ALA A 178 -4.95 19.25 -3.61
CA ALA A 178 -3.85 19.57 -2.72
C ALA A 178 -4.00 20.98 -2.13
N GLN A 179 -4.26 21.99 -2.96
CA GLN A 179 -4.42 23.38 -2.49
C GLN A 179 -5.59 23.55 -1.52
N LEU A 180 -6.71 22.87 -1.76
CA LEU A 180 -7.88 22.92 -0.88
C LEU A 180 -7.55 22.33 0.50
N LEU A 181 -6.97 21.13 0.54
CA LEU A 181 -6.59 20.46 1.79
C LEU A 181 -5.49 21.21 2.54
N GLU A 182 -4.49 21.74 1.83
CA GLU A 182 -3.47 22.61 2.42
C GLU A 182 -4.06 23.91 2.97
N GLY A 183 -5.11 24.45 2.35
CA GLY A 183 -5.83 25.62 2.86
C GLY A 183 -6.50 25.36 4.21
N LEU A 184 -7.16 24.21 4.34
CA LEU A 184 -7.74 23.74 5.61
C LEU A 184 -6.65 23.50 6.66
N LEU A 185 -5.54 22.87 6.27
CA LEU A 185 -4.41 22.62 7.16
C LEU A 185 -3.81 23.92 7.72
N ARG A 186 -3.61 24.93 6.87
CA ARG A 186 -3.09 26.24 7.29
C ARG A 186 -4.06 26.98 8.20
N ALA A 187 -5.38 26.80 8.02
CA ALA A 187 -6.37 27.35 8.94
C ALA A 187 -6.25 26.75 10.36
N GLU A 188 -5.68 25.55 10.49
CA GLU A 188 -5.35 24.90 11.76
C GLU A 188 -3.93 25.19 12.26
N GLY A 189 -3.20 26.09 11.59
CA GLY A 189 -1.89 26.57 12.03
C GLY A 189 -0.73 25.60 11.76
N LEU A 190 -0.92 24.57 10.93
CA LEU A 190 0.14 23.71 10.45
C LEU A 190 0.51 24.04 9.00
N GLU A 191 1.76 23.77 8.65
CA GLU A 191 2.25 23.89 7.27
C GLU A 191 2.19 22.54 6.54
N PRO A 192 1.93 22.54 5.23
CA PRO A 192 2.01 21.34 4.40
C PRO A 192 3.41 20.72 4.43
N ALA A 193 3.46 19.39 4.29
CA ALA A 193 4.72 18.71 4.04
C ALA A 193 5.18 18.98 2.60
N SER A 194 6.48 19.19 2.40
CA SER A 194 7.06 19.15 1.05
C SER A 194 6.93 17.74 0.48
N ALA A 195 6.35 17.60 -0.71
CA ALA A 195 6.36 16.32 -1.40
C ALA A 195 7.80 15.97 -1.80
N LEU A 196 8.27 14.80 -1.36
CA LEU A 196 9.48 14.17 -1.90
C LEU A 196 9.02 13.34 -3.09
N VAL A 197 9.58 13.64 -4.26
CA VAL A 197 9.33 12.88 -5.48
C VAL A 197 10.58 12.06 -5.75
N ASP A 198 10.48 10.74 -5.59
CA ASP A 198 11.55 9.85 -6.02
C ASP A 198 11.65 9.80 -7.54
N ALA A 199 12.89 9.88 -8.03
CA ALA A 199 13.20 9.72 -9.43
C ALA A 199 13.42 8.24 -9.75
N GLY A 200 12.55 7.65 -10.56
CA GLY A 200 12.77 6.30 -11.11
C GLY A 200 11.50 5.51 -11.31
N ALA A 201 10.63 5.91 -12.24
CA ALA A 201 9.50 5.07 -12.63
C ALA A 201 10.02 3.82 -13.39
N PRO A 202 9.45 2.62 -13.13
CA PRO A 202 9.69 1.46 -13.98
C PRO A 202 9.39 1.78 -15.43
N GLU A 203 10.33 1.47 -16.34
CA GLU A 203 10.10 1.68 -17.77
C GLU A 203 9.20 0.61 -18.38
N ASP A 204 9.09 -0.57 -17.76
CA ASP A 204 8.43 -1.71 -18.38
C ASP A 204 6.89 -1.68 -18.27
N LEU A 205 6.24 -2.05 -19.39
CA LEU A 205 4.79 -2.05 -19.56
C LEU A 205 4.05 -2.90 -18.51
N LEU A 206 4.62 -4.03 -18.07
CA LEU A 206 3.95 -4.91 -17.12
C LEU A 206 3.89 -4.28 -15.73
N SER A 207 4.99 -3.70 -15.26
CA SER A 207 5.02 -2.99 -13.98
C SER A 207 4.03 -1.82 -13.95
N VAL A 208 3.97 -1.02 -15.02
CA VAL A 208 3.00 0.10 -15.12
C VAL A 208 1.56 -0.41 -15.19
N ALA A 209 1.30 -1.50 -15.91
CA ALA A 209 -0.02 -2.10 -15.99
C ALA A 209 -0.49 -2.68 -14.65
N MET A 210 0.40 -3.36 -13.91
CA MET A 210 0.12 -3.88 -12.56
C MET A 210 -0.16 -2.74 -11.58
N HIS A 211 0.66 -1.70 -11.60
CA HIS A 211 0.46 -0.50 -10.79
C HIS A 211 -0.89 0.16 -11.09
N ASN A 212 -1.22 0.39 -12.37
CA ASN A 212 -2.51 0.97 -12.75
C ASN A 212 -3.69 0.09 -12.31
N ALA A 213 -3.56 -1.24 -12.38
CA ALA A 213 -4.61 -2.15 -11.97
C ALA A 213 -4.86 -2.15 -10.45
N VAL A 214 -3.85 -1.86 -9.63
CA VAL A 214 -3.97 -1.76 -8.17
C VAL A 214 -4.34 -0.34 -7.76
N GLU A 215 -3.51 0.64 -8.08
CA GLU A 215 -3.67 2.02 -7.62
C GLU A 215 -4.87 2.69 -8.29
N GLY A 216 -4.95 2.66 -9.62
CA GLY A 216 -6.02 3.35 -10.33
C GLY A 216 -7.35 2.61 -10.32
N CYS A 217 -7.35 1.35 -10.75
CA CYS A 217 -8.61 0.62 -10.91
C CYS A 217 -9.26 0.20 -9.58
N VAL A 218 -8.49 0.05 -8.50
CA VAL A 218 -9.00 -0.40 -7.20
C VAL A 218 -8.93 0.73 -6.17
N SER A 219 -7.74 1.26 -5.88
CA SER A 219 -7.57 2.24 -4.79
C SER A 219 -8.27 3.57 -5.08
N GLU A 220 -7.95 4.27 -6.18
CA GLU A 220 -8.58 5.55 -6.56
C GLU A 220 -10.09 5.41 -6.74
N ALA A 221 -10.53 4.36 -7.45
CA ALA A 221 -11.95 4.13 -7.67
C ALA A 221 -12.73 3.88 -6.36
N PHE A 222 -12.12 3.21 -5.37
CA PHE A 222 -12.71 3.07 -4.05
C PHE A 222 -12.61 4.37 -3.23
N ALA A 223 -11.52 5.12 -3.35
CA ALA A 223 -11.35 6.42 -2.73
C ALA A 223 -12.45 7.41 -3.15
N ALA A 224 -12.87 7.41 -4.41
CA ALA A 224 -14.02 8.18 -4.88
C ALA A 224 -15.31 7.86 -4.08
N THR A 225 -15.50 6.58 -3.72
CA THR A 225 -16.65 6.14 -2.92
C THR A 225 -16.57 6.69 -1.49
N ILE A 226 -15.37 6.71 -0.91
CA ILE A 226 -15.16 7.27 0.43
C ILE A 226 -15.30 8.80 0.41
N ALA A 227 -14.70 9.50 -0.55
CA ALA A 227 -14.84 10.95 -0.71
C ALA A 227 -16.32 11.35 -0.87
N ALA A 228 -17.10 10.59 -1.65
CA ALA A 228 -18.54 10.81 -1.76
C ALA A 228 -19.24 10.68 -0.40
N TYR A 229 -18.91 9.66 0.40
CA TYR A 229 -19.45 9.50 1.75
C TYR A 229 -19.06 10.67 2.67
N GLN A 230 -17.79 11.08 2.67
CA GLN A 230 -17.31 12.21 3.48
C GLN A 230 -17.97 13.52 3.10
N SER A 231 -18.28 13.72 1.82
CA SER A 231 -18.98 14.92 1.33
C SER A 231 -20.35 15.13 1.99
N GLU A 232 -20.93 14.07 2.54
CA GLU A 232 -22.21 14.09 3.25
C GLU A 232 -22.04 14.03 4.78
N HIS A 233 -20.98 13.37 5.26
CA HIS A 233 -20.85 12.98 6.68
C HIS A 233 -19.76 13.69 7.47
N ALA A 234 -18.87 14.46 6.83
CA ALA A 234 -17.90 15.28 7.57
C ALA A 234 -18.61 16.35 8.41
N ASP A 235 -18.08 16.68 9.59
CA ASP A 235 -18.73 17.62 10.51
C ASP A 235 -18.73 19.04 9.95
N SER A 236 -17.60 19.46 9.38
CA SER A 236 -17.41 20.78 8.78
C SER A 236 -18.12 20.90 7.42
N PRO A 237 -18.96 21.92 7.21
CA PRO A 237 -19.50 22.24 5.88
C PRO A 237 -18.43 22.51 4.83
N GLU A 238 -17.32 23.12 5.23
CA GLU A 238 -16.17 23.40 4.37
C GLU A 238 -15.52 22.09 3.90
N LEU A 239 -15.28 21.15 4.82
CA LEU A 239 -14.70 19.83 4.52
C LEU A 239 -15.62 19.00 3.61
N ARG A 240 -16.94 19.06 3.85
CA ARG A 240 -17.95 18.44 2.97
C ARG A 240 -17.87 19.00 1.55
N GLY A 241 -17.72 20.32 1.40
CA GLY A 241 -17.57 20.97 0.10
C GLY A 241 -16.32 20.53 -0.66
N VAL A 242 -15.19 20.40 0.05
CA VAL A 242 -13.93 19.89 -0.53
C VAL A 242 -14.11 18.46 -1.02
N PHE A 243 -14.65 17.55 -0.20
CA PHE A 243 -14.85 16.16 -0.61
C PHE A 243 -15.92 15.97 -1.68
N ALA A 244 -16.91 16.85 -1.77
CA ALA A 244 -17.87 16.83 -2.87
C ALA A 244 -17.20 17.11 -4.23
N GLN A 245 -16.19 17.98 -4.25
CA GLN A 245 -15.40 18.25 -5.45
C GLN A 245 -14.46 17.09 -5.76
N ILE A 246 -13.67 16.65 -4.77
CA ILE A 246 -12.74 15.51 -4.91
C ILE A 246 -13.50 14.29 -5.44
N ALA A 247 -14.64 13.92 -4.86
CA ALA A 247 -15.41 12.77 -5.30
C ALA A 247 -15.83 12.81 -6.78
N GLN A 248 -16.17 13.98 -7.31
CA GLN A 248 -16.53 14.11 -8.73
C GLN A 248 -15.32 13.94 -9.65
N ASP A 249 -14.17 14.43 -9.22
CA ASP A 249 -12.91 14.35 -9.96
C ASP A 249 -12.37 12.92 -9.93
N GLU A 250 -12.37 12.28 -8.75
CA GLU A 250 -11.93 10.89 -8.57
C GLU A 250 -12.77 9.88 -9.34
N LEU A 251 -14.05 10.13 -9.56
CA LEU A 251 -14.86 9.30 -10.47
C LEU A 251 -14.33 9.35 -11.91
N ARG A 252 -13.87 10.52 -12.37
CA ARG A 252 -13.28 10.69 -13.71
C ARG A 252 -11.90 10.05 -13.80
N HIS A 253 -11.11 10.12 -12.72
CA HIS A 253 -9.79 9.52 -12.61
C HIS A 253 -9.88 7.98 -12.57
N GLY A 254 -10.80 7.43 -11.78
CA GLY A 254 -11.10 6.00 -11.77
C GLY A 254 -11.54 5.47 -13.14
N GLN A 255 -12.38 6.21 -13.89
CA GLN A 255 -12.71 5.84 -15.27
C GLN A 255 -11.48 5.87 -16.19
N LEU A 256 -10.59 6.87 -16.04
CA LEU A 256 -9.32 6.92 -16.76
C LEU A 256 -8.45 5.69 -16.46
N ALA A 257 -8.36 5.26 -15.20
CA ALA A 257 -7.62 4.07 -14.84
C ALA A 257 -8.13 2.81 -15.55
N TRP A 258 -9.45 2.65 -15.71
CA TRP A 258 -10.04 1.54 -16.45
C TRP A 258 -9.77 1.61 -17.96
N ASP A 259 -9.82 2.79 -18.55
CA ASP A 259 -9.51 2.98 -19.98
C ASP A 259 -8.02 2.70 -20.27
N LEU A 260 -7.14 3.14 -19.37
CA LEU A 260 -5.72 2.79 -19.38
C LEU A 260 -5.51 1.29 -19.23
N HIS A 261 -6.23 0.64 -18.31
CA HIS A 261 -6.15 -0.80 -18.10
C HIS A 261 -6.50 -1.56 -19.38
N ALA A 262 -7.58 -1.20 -20.07
CA ALA A 262 -7.95 -1.82 -21.35
C ALA A 262 -6.82 -1.68 -22.39
N TRP A 263 -6.22 -0.49 -22.50
CA TRP A 263 -5.10 -0.24 -23.41
C TRP A 263 -3.83 -1.02 -23.04
N PHE A 264 -3.48 -1.11 -21.75
CA PHE A 264 -2.36 -1.91 -21.28
C PHE A 264 -2.56 -3.40 -21.57
N MET A 265 -3.74 -3.94 -21.25
CA MET A 265 -4.04 -5.36 -21.43
C MET A 265 -3.98 -5.78 -22.91
N ALA A 266 -4.37 -4.90 -23.84
CA ALA A 266 -4.29 -5.16 -25.28
C ALA A 266 -2.84 -5.28 -25.80
N GLN A 267 -1.85 -4.79 -25.06
CA GLN A 267 -0.43 -4.83 -25.43
C GLN A 267 0.35 -5.96 -24.74
N LEU A 268 -0.23 -6.57 -23.70
CA LEU A 268 0.41 -7.61 -22.90
C LEU A 268 0.12 -9.00 -23.46
N ASP A 269 1.09 -9.90 -23.30
CA ASP A 269 0.89 -11.34 -23.53
C ASP A 269 0.00 -11.97 -22.45
N GLU A 270 -0.49 -13.19 -22.70
CA GLU A 270 -1.46 -13.86 -21.82
C GLU A 270 -0.93 -14.06 -20.39
N VAL A 271 0.37 -14.34 -20.25
CA VAL A 271 1.02 -14.55 -18.95
C VAL A 271 1.06 -13.24 -18.16
N SER A 272 1.45 -12.15 -18.81
CA SER A 272 1.50 -10.81 -18.23
C SER A 272 0.09 -10.30 -17.87
N GLN A 273 -0.89 -10.52 -18.75
CA GLN A 273 -2.29 -10.23 -18.45
C GLN A 273 -2.79 -11.02 -17.23
N ALA A 274 -2.41 -12.29 -17.09
CA ALA A 274 -2.77 -13.09 -15.93
C ALA A 274 -2.17 -12.52 -14.63
N ARG A 275 -0.93 -12.03 -14.67
CA ARG A 275 -0.26 -11.35 -13.54
C ARG A 275 -0.97 -10.04 -13.15
N VAL A 276 -1.34 -9.20 -14.11
CA VAL A 276 -2.10 -7.97 -13.86
C VAL A 276 -3.45 -8.28 -13.20
N ARG A 277 -4.20 -9.24 -13.74
CA ARG A 277 -5.49 -9.66 -13.16
C ARG A 277 -5.33 -10.26 -11.76
N ALA A 278 -4.23 -10.98 -11.50
CA ALA A 278 -3.94 -11.51 -10.17
C ALA A 278 -3.67 -10.40 -9.15
N ALA A 279 -2.86 -9.41 -9.51
CA ALA A 279 -2.59 -8.24 -8.67
C ALA A 279 -3.89 -7.47 -8.35
N GLN A 280 -4.73 -7.22 -9.36
CA GLN A 280 -6.02 -6.56 -9.18
C GLN A 280 -6.93 -7.34 -8.20
N ARG A 281 -7.07 -8.66 -8.39
CA ARG A 281 -7.86 -9.50 -7.46
C ARG A 281 -7.31 -9.49 -6.04
N GLN A 282 -5.99 -9.54 -5.88
CA GLN A 282 -5.36 -9.47 -4.57
C GLN A 282 -5.66 -8.14 -3.88
N ALA A 283 -5.55 -7.02 -4.59
CA ALA A 283 -5.91 -5.71 -4.07
C ALA A 283 -7.39 -5.64 -3.66
N MET A 284 -8.29 -6.20 -4.45
CA MET A 284 -9.72 -6.26 -4.12
C MET A 284 -10.03 -7.13 -2.91
N LEU A 285 -9.28 -8.22 -2.69
CA LEU A 285 -9.42 -9.08 -1.50
C LEU A 285 -8.96 -8.34 -0.23
N ALA A 286 -7.86 -7.59 -0.32
CA ALA A 286 -7.32 -6.81 0.80
C ALA A 286 -8.12 -5.54 1.10
N LEU A 287 -8.96 -5.07 0.18
CA LEU A 287 -9.61 -3.76 0.25
C LEU A 287 -10.46 -3.57 1.51
N ALA A 288 -11.11 -4.63 2.00
CA ALA A 288 -11.94 -4.58 3.20
C ALA A 288 -11.10 -4.27 4.45
N ASP A 289 -9.98 -4.98 4.63
CA ASP A 289 -9.09 -4.81 5.78
C ASP A 289 -8.38 -3.44 5.73
N VAL A 290 -7.96 -3.03 4.53
CA VAL A 290 -7.41 -1.69 4.28
C VAL A 290 -8.43 -0.61 4.63
N ALA A 291 -9.68 -0.73 4.18
CA ALA A 291 -10.73 0.25 4.47
C ALA A 291 -11.05 0.33 5.98
N ALA A 292 -11.16 -0.82 6.66
CA ALA A 292 -11.43 -0.90 8.09
C ALA A 292 -10.30 -0.28 8.91
N THR A 293 -9.05 -0.60 8.57
CA THR A 293 -7.85 -0.07 9.23
C THR A 293 -7.79 1.45 9.12
N ASN A 294 -8.04 1.98 7.92
CA ASN A 294 -8.03 3.41 7.69
C ASN A 294 -9.19 4.13 8.39
N ALA A 295 -10.34 3.49 8.50
CA ALA A 295 -11.44 4.00 9.29
C ALA A 295 -11.11 4.07 10.78
N ALA A 296 -10.47 3.05 11.33
CA ALA A 296 -10.04 3.04 12.72
C ALA A 296 -8.94 4.08 13.00
N ALA A 297 -8.10 4.38 12.01
CA ALA A 297 -7.01 5.36 12.11
C ALA A 297 -7.45 6.82 11.83
N SER A 298 -8.66 7.02 11.30
CA SER A 298 -9.15 8.35 10.94
C SER A 298 -9.66 9.12 12.17
N PRO A 299 -9.30 10.40 12.34
CA PRO A 299 -9.82 11.19 13.45
C PRO A 299 -11.32 11.43 13.31
N ALA A 300 -12.00 11.64 14.44
CA ALA A 300 -13.42 11.99 14.44
C ALA A 300 -13.67 13.29 13.65
N GLY A 301 -14.85 13.38 13.02
CA GLY A 301 -15.31 14.58 12.32
C GLY A 301 -14.85 14.75 10.86
N VAL A 302 -13.93 13.91 10.37
CA VAL A 302 -13.52 13.92 8.94
C VAL A 302 -14.53 13.23 8.01
N GLY A 303 -15.61 12.68 8.57
CA GLY A 303 -16.67 12.03 7.79
C GLY A 303 -16.32 10.63 7.30
N TRP A 304 -15.32 9.97 7.90
CA TRP A 304 -15.02 8.58 7.56
C TRP A 304 -16.13 7.65 8.07
N PRO A 305 -16.52 6.61 7.29
CA PRO A 305 -17.46 5.60 7.78
C PRO A 305 -16.86 4.83 8.98
N SER A 306 -17.72 4.20 9.80
CA SER A 306 -17.22 3.29 10.84
C SER A 306 -16.43 2.14 10.22
N PRO A 307 -15.51 1.47 10.95
CA PRO A 307 -14.75 0.33 10.41
C PRO A 307 -15.65 -0.76 9.81
N GLU A 308 -16.79 -1.04 10.44
CA GLU A 308 -17.76 -2.02 9.95
C GLU A 308 -18.42 -1.55 8.65
N LEU A 309 -18.80 -0.26 8.57
CA LEU A 309 -19.40 0.28 7.35
C LEU A 309 -18.38 0.39 6.21
N ALA A 310 -17.15 0.80 6.50
CA ALA A 310 -16.03 0.84 5.56
C ALA A 310 -15.78 -0.55 4.95
N THR A 311 -15.80 -1.59 5.79
CA THR A 311 -15.71 -3.00 5.36
C THR A 311 -16.83 -3.36 4.41
N ILE A 312 -18.08 -3.03 4.75
CA ILE A 312 -19.26 -3.32 3.91
C ILE A 312 -19.17 -2.59 2.56
N MET A 313 -18.79 -1.31 2.58
CA MET A 313 -18.60 -0.49 1.38
C MET A 313 -17.53 -1.09 0.47
N ALA A 314 -16.35 -1.43 1.01
CA ALA A 314 -15.26 -2.06 0.27
C ALA A 314 -15.67 -3.40 -0.36
N GLN A 315 -16.33 -4.27 0.41
CA GLN A 315 -16.82 -5.55 -0.10
C GLN A 315 -17.89 -5.36 -1.19
N SER A 316 -18.76 -4.35 -1.06
CA SER A 316 -19.77 -4.04 -2.08
C SER A 316 -19.13 -3.54 -3.37
N PHE A 317 -18.17 -2.63 -3.26
CA PHE A 317 -17.36 -2.16 -4.38
C PHE A 317 -16.65 -3.31 -5.10
N ALA A 318 -15.93 -4.16 -4.35
CA ALA A 318 -15.20 -5.29 -4.89
C ALA A 318 -16.13 -6.29 -5.61
N ARG A 319 -17.31 -6.58 -5.06
CA ARG A 319 -18.32 -7.41 -5.74
C ARG A 319 -18.80 -6.79 -7.04
N GLY A 320 -19.07 -5.49 -7.05
CA GLY A 320 -19.53 -4.75 -8.23
C GLY A 320 -18.51 -4.80 -9.36
N VAL A 321 -17.25 -4.50 -9.06
CA VAL A 321 -16.14 -4.54 -10.03
C VAL A 321 -15.91 -5.97 -10.56
N ASN A 322 -15.88 -6.98 -9.67
CA ASN A 322 -15.68 -8.37 -10.10
C ASN A 322 -16.80 -8.85 -11.04
N ALA A 323 -18.06 -8.48 -10.75
CA ALA A 323 -19.18 -8.84 -11.61
C ALA A 323 -19.06 -8.24 -13.02
N GLN A 324 -18.54 -7.00 -13.14
CA GLN A 324 -18.28 -6.37 -14.43
C GLN A 324 -17.14 -7.06 -15.18
N LEU A 325 -16.05 -7.40 -14.48
CA LEU A 325 -14.92 -8.13 -15.07
C LEU A 325 -15.33 -9.52 -15.61
N ASP A 326 -16.06 -10.28 -14.80
CA ASP A 326 -16.56 -11.61 -15.18
C ASP A 326 -17.56 -11.54 -16.33
N GLY A 327 -18.40 -10.50 -16.35
CA GLY A 327 -19.34 -10.23 -17.45
C GLY A 327 -18.62 -9.94 -18.77
N ALA A 328 -17.56 -9.12 -18.75
CA ALA A 328 -16.77 -8.80 -19.92
C ALA A 328 -16.05 -10.04 -20.50
N LEU A 329 -15.52 -10.92 -19.64
CA LEU A 329 -14.87 -12.17 -20.06
C LEU A 329 -15.85 -13.14 -20.74
N ARG A 330 -17.10 -13.22 -20.26
CA ARG A 330 -18.13 -14.08 -20.86
C ARG A 330 -18.62 -13.60 -22.23
N MET A 331 -18.48 -12.32 -22.54
CA MET A 331 -18.87 -11.75 -23.83
C MET A 331 -17.75 -11.84 -24.88
N ALA A 332 -16.51 -12.07 -24.46
CA ALA A 332 -15.32 -12.11 -25.32
C ALA A 332 -14.88 -13.54 -25.71
N GLY A 333 -15.45 -14.58 -25.10
CA GLY A 333 -15.22 -16.00 -25.43
C GLY A 333 -16.38 -16.60 -26.20
#